data_AF-A0A2A9NRJ1-F1
#
_entry.id   AF-A0A2A9NRJ1-F1
#
_cell.length_a   1.000
_cell.length_b   1.000
_cell.length_c   1.000
_cell.angle_alpha   90.00
_cell.angle_beta   90.00
_cell.angle_gamma   90.00
#
_symmetry.space_group_name_H-M   'P 1'
#
loop_
_entity.id
_entity.type
_entity.pdbx_description
1 polymer ?
#
loop_
_entity_poly.entity_id
_entity_poly.type
_entity_poly.pdbx_seq_one_letter_code
_entity_poly.pdbx_strand_id
1 'polypeptide(L)'
;MPSQRAAHTPADFVTYRYGQKLVYVAPVYDYEQAVNIAQKEYTELAQIPRDRILFSISAPLHGKKHMVRISESAWSAAMQRVLRGEIIDIHIRADPLLQETVSIYDESQTPKNYWGIKSRPKSSDCLSTSSRNSKDQASSRRSWFKRSQ
;
A
#
# COMPACT_ATOMS: atom_id res chain seq x y z
N MET A 1 -20.60 -0.29 30.29
CA MET A 1 -21.09 0.36 29.06
C MET A 1 -21.06 -0.65 27.93
N PRO A 2 -22.22 -1.09 27.40
CA PRO A 2 -22.26 -1.99 26.26
C PRO A 2 -21.80 -1.25 25.01
N SER A 3 -20.70 -1.70 24.41
CA SER A 3 -20.22 -1.16 23.14
C SER A 3 -21.20 -1.57 22.03
N GLN A 4 -21.96 -0.61 21.50
CA GLN A 4 -22.88 -0.87 20.38
C GLN A 4 -22.06 -1.33 19.17
N ARG A 5 -22.14 -2.63 18.86
CA ARG A 5 -21.79 -3.11 17.52
C ARG A 5 -22.84 -2.57 16.57
N ALA A 6 -22.49 -1.54 15.80
CA ALA A 6 -23.31 -1.07 14.71
C ALA A 6 -23.62 -2.26 13.78
N ALA A 7 -24.89 -2.45 13.44
CA ALA A 7 -25.27 -3.48 12.48
C ALA A 7 -24.71 -3.08 11.12
N HIS A 8 -23.88 -3.94 10.53
CA HIS A 8 -23.40 -3.75 9.15
C HIS A 8 -24.54 -4.07 8.17
N THR A 9 -25.43 -3.10 7.97
CA THR A 9 -26.35 -3.10 6.83
C THR A 9 -25.53 -2.81 5.56
N PRO A 10 -25.57 -3.67 4.52
CA PRO A 10 -24.96 -3.38 3.23
C PRO A 10 -25.46 -2.04 2.67
N ALA A 11 -24.62 -1.35 1.91
CA ALA A 11 -25.04 -0.12 1.24
C ALA A 11 -26.06 -0.40 0.13
N ASP A 12 -27.17 0.35 0.10
CA ASP A 12 -28.15 0.30 -0.99
C ASP A 12 -27.59 0.88 -2.31
N PHE A 13 -26.62 1.79 -2.19
CA PHE A 13 -25.94 2.49 -3.27
C PHE A 13 -24.51 2.87 -2.86
N VAL A 14 -23.62 3.00 -3.83
CA VAL A 14 -22.25 3.51 -3.66
C VAL A 14 -22.05 4.75 -4.52
N THR A 15 -21.10 5.62 -4.14
CA THR A 15 -20.80 6.83 -4.92
C THR A 15 -19.48 6.67 -5.62
N TYR A 16 -19.46 6.73 -6.95
CA TYR A 16 -18.22 6.82 -7.72
C TYR A 16 -17.80 8.29 -7.80
N ARG A 17 -16.49 8.56 -7.71
CA ARG A 17 -15.88 9.86 -7.93
C ARG A 17 -14.80 9.77 -8.99
N TYR A 18 -14.90 10.62 -10.01
CA TYR A 18 -13.83 10.83 -10.98
C TYR A 18 -13.58 12.34 -11.13
N GLY A 19 -12.39 12.79 -10.72
CA GLY A 19 -12.07 14.22 -10.62
C GLY A 19 -13.05 14.94 -9.69
N GLN A 20 -13.85 15.86 -10.25
CA GLN A 20 -14.89 16.61 -9.54
C GLN A 20 -16.30 16.02 -9.69
N LYS A 21 -16.48 14.98 -10.52
CA LYS A 21 -17.79 14.40 -10.85
C LYS A 21 -18.12 13.24 -9.91
N LEU A 22 -19.31 13.28 -9.32
CA LEU A 22 -19.86 12.25 -8.43
C LEU A 22 -21.09 11.60 -9.08
N VAL A 23 -21.17 10.27 -9.05
CA VAL A 23 -22.31 9.49 -9.60
C VAL A 23 -22.73 8.44 -8.57
N TYR A 24 -24.03 8.36 -8.29
CA TYR A 24 -24.60 7.29 -7.47
C TYR A 24 -24.87 6.06 -8.35
N VAL A 25 -24.36 4.91 -7.94
CA VAL A 25 -24.53 3.64 -8.67
C VAL A 25 -24.96 2.52 -7.73
N ALA A 26 -25.64 1.52 -8.27
CA ALA A 26 -25.93 0.29 -7.52
C ALA A 26 -24.61 -0.44 -7.21
N PRO A 27 -24.47 -1.06 -6.01
CA PRO A 27 -23.28 -1.85 -5.71
C PRO A 27 -23.23 -3.09 -6.60
N VAL A 28 -22.10 -3.29 -7.29
CA VAL A 28 -21.86 -4.47 -8.14
C VAL A 28 -20.71 -5.30 -7.56
N TYR A 29 -20.92 -6.61 -7.37
CA TYR A 29 -19.91 -7.50 -6.80
C TYR A 29 -18.86 -7.98 -7.81
N ASP A 30 -19.08 -7.71 -9.10
CA ASP A 30 -18.15 -7.97 -10.19
C ASP A 30 -17.36 -6.71 -10.57
N TYR A 31 -16.05 -6.87 -10.79
CA TYR A 31 -15.14 -5.77 -11.09
C TYR A 31 -15.30 -5.27 -12.53
N GLU A 32 -15.49 -6.19 -13.49
CA GLU A 32 -15.68 -5.80 -14.89
C GLU A 32 -16.98 -5.03 -15.09
N GLN A 33 -18.06 -5.41 -14.39
CA GLN A 33 -19.29 -4.59 -14.33
C GLN A 33 -19.03 -3.20 -13.75
N ALA A 34 -18.22 -3.05 -12.70
CA ALA A 34 -17.86 -1.74 -12.15
C ALA A 34 -17.11 -0.87 -13.18
N VAL A 35 -16.17 -1.46 -13.92
CA VAL A 35 -15.45 -0.76 -15.01
C VAL A 35 -16.41 -0.36 -16.13
N ASN A 36 -17.32 -1.24 -16.56
CA ASN A 36 -18.29 -0.94 -17.60
C ASN A 36 -19.25 0.19 -17.19
N ILE A 37 -19.70 0.21 -15.93
CA ILE A 37 -20.50 1.31 -15.38
C ILE A 37 -19.69 2.61 -15.36
N ALA A 38 -18.43 2.57 -14.91
CA ALA A 38 -17.56 3.75 -14.92
C ALA A 38 -17.34 4.30 -16.35
N GLN A 39 -17.09 3.45 -17.34
CA GLN A 39 -16.94 3.87 -18.74
C GLN A 39 -18.24 4.43 -19.35
N LYS A 40 -19.40 3.92 -18.92
CA LYS A 40 -20.72 4.38 -19.35
C LYS A 40 -21.10 5.75 -18.77
N GLU A 41 -20.90 5.94 -17.47
CA GLU A 41 -21.31 7.16 -16.77
C GLU A 41 -20.27 8.29 -16.90
N TYR A 42 -18.99 7.96 -17.08
CA TYR A 42 -17.92 8.93 -17.34
C TYR A 42 -17.39 8.79 -18.77
N THR A 43 -17.88 9.64 -19.68
CA THR A 43 -17.47 9.67 -21.09
C THR A 43 -15.95 9.83 -21.29
N GLU A 44 -15.28 10.51 -20.37
CA GLU A 44 -13.81 10.66 -20.32
C GLU A 44 -13.07 9.32 -20.13
N LEU A 45 -13.72 8.31 -19.54
CA LEU A 45 -13.18 6.97 -19.35
C LEU A 45 -13.51 6.01 -20.51
N ALA A 46 -14.42 6.37 -21.41
CA ALA A 46 -14.91 5.49 -22.47
C ALA A 46 -13.82 5.07 -23.48
N GLN A 47 -12.76 5.89 -23.65
CA GLN A 47 -11.60 5.59 -24.49
C GLN A 47 -10.41 5.00 -23.71
N ILE A 48 -10.49 4.95 -22.39
CA ILE A 48 -9.39 4.48 -21.54
C ILE A 48 -9.46 2.94 -21.45
N PRO A 49 -8.36 2.21 -21.72
CA PRO A 49 -8.35 0.75 -21.61
C PRO A 49 -8.58 0.32 -20.14
N ARG A 50 -9.36 -0.75 -19.96
CA ARG A 50 -9.84 -1.21 -18.64
C ARG A 50 -8.72 -1.41 -17.63
N ASP A 51 -7.58 -1.97 -18.04
CA ASP A 51 -6.40 -2.23 -17.22
C ASP A 51 -5.77 -0.97 -16.59
N ARG A 52 -6.10 0.22 -17.10
CA ARG A 52 -5.66 1.52 -16.56
C ARG A 52 -6.68 2.14 -15.60
N ILE A 53 -7.91 1.64 -15.53
CA ILE A 53 -8.94 2.15 -14.62
C ILE A 53 -8.74 1.49 -13.26
N LEU A 54 -8.42 2.31 -12.26
CA LEU A 54 -8.13 1.87 -10.89
C LEU A 54 -9.17 2.44 -9.93
N PHE A 55 -9.72 1.59 -9.07
CA PHE A 55 -10.59 2.03 -7.98
C PHE A 55 -9.84 2.09 -6.65
N SER A 56 -10.14 3.10 -5.85
CA SER A 56 -9.58 3.33 -4.52
C SER A 56 -10.66 3.76 -3.53
N ILE A 57 -10.44 3.55 -2.24
CA ILE A 57 -11.29 4.04 -1.14
C ILE A 57 -10.47 4.75 -0.07
N SER A 58 -11.09 5.67 0.67
CA SER A 58 -10.46 6.35 1.80
C SER A 58 -10.69 5.55 3.09
N ALA A 59 -9.69 4.79 3.52
CA ALA A 59 -9.75 3.97 4.73
C ALA A 59 -8.97 4.62 5.90
N PRO A 60 -9.46 4.55 7.14
CA PRO A 60 -8.69 4.97 8.32
C PRO A 60 -7.62 3.91 8.65
N LEU A 61 -6.35 4.25 8.45
CA LEU A 61 -5.19 3.43 8.82
C LEU A 61 -4.34 4.20 9.83
N HIS A 62 -4.08 3.61 11.01
CA HIS A 62 -3.31 4.24 12.10
C HIS A 62 -3.82 5.66 12.49
N GLY A 63 -5.14 5.88 12.47
CA GLY A 63 -5.75 7.18 12.81
C GLY A 63 -5.66 8.26 11.72
N LYS A 64 -5.04 7.96 10.56
CA LYS A 64 -5.02 8.84 9.39
C LYS A 64 -5.88 8.27 8.27
N LYS A 65 -6.46 9.12 7.42
CA LYS A 65 -7.14 8.67 6.20
C LYS A 65 -6.10 8.37 5.12
N HIS A 66 -6.07 7.13 4.65
CA HIS A 66 -5.21 6.68 3.56
C HIS A 66 -6.07 6.27 2.36
N MET A 67 -5.60 6.57 1.16
CA MET A 67 -6.21 6.10 -0.08
C MET A 67 -5.68 4.69 -0.36
N VAL A 68 -6.59 3.71 -0.40
CA VAL A 68 -6.26 2.29 -0.59
C VAL A 68 -6.87 1.82 -1.90
N ARG A 69 -6.02 1.37 -2.82
CA ARG A 69 -6.45 0.76 -4.09
C ARG A 69 -7.14 -0.57 -3.81
N ILE A 70 -8.29 -0.80 -4.45
CA ILE A 70 -8.98 -2.09 -4.48
C ILE A 70 -8.47 -2.87 -5.71
N SER A 71 -8.05 -4.12 -5.52
CA SER A 71 -7.80 -5.05 -6.63
C SER A 71 -9.08 -5.78 -7.03
N GLU A 72 -9.15 -6.23 -8.28
CA GLU A 72 -10.21 -7.11 -8.80
C GLU A 72 -10.54 -8.26 -7.84
N SER A 73 -9.51 -9.01 -7.40
CA SER A 73 -9.63 -10.11 -6.44
C SER A 73 -10.17 -9.72 -5.05
N ALA A 74 -10.07 -8.44 -4.67
CA ALA A 74 -10.59 -7.91 -3.42
C ALA A 74 -11.93 -7.19 -3.59
N TRP A 75 -12.41 -7.00 -4.83
CA TRP A 75 -13.56 -6.15 -5.14
C TRP A 75 -14.85 -6.61 -4.45
N SER A 76 -15.26 -7.87 -4.65
CA SER A 76 -16.46 -8.42 -4.02
C SER A 76 -16.41 -8.32 -2.48
N ALA A 77 -15.26 -8.62 -1.88
CA ALA A 77 -15.04 -8.53 -0.43
C ALA A 77 -15.01 -7.08 0.09
N ALA A 78 -14.59 -6.12 -0.74
CA ALA A 78 -14.71 -4.70 -0.45
C ALA A 78 -16.19 -4.27 -0.49
N MET A 79 -16.92 -4.57 -1.59
CA MET A 79 -18.32 -4.14 -1.77
C MET A 79 -19.26 -4.68 -0.70
N GLN A 80 -19.01 -5.86 -0.14
CA GLN A 80 -19.75 -6.38 1.04
C GLN A 80 -19.55 -5.56 2.32
N ARG A 81 -18.48 -4.77 2.41
CA ARG A 81 -18.10 -3.97 3.58
C ARG A 81 -18.32 -2.47 3.37
N VAL A 82 -18.49 -2.03 2.13
CA VAL A 82 -18.76 -0.63 1.78
C VAL A 82 -20.03 -0.18 2.51
N LEU A 83 -19.89 0.90 3.29
CA LEU A 83 -20.98 1.50 4.02
C LEU A 83 -21.73 2.51 3.15
N ARG A 84 -23.01 2.74 3.48
CA ARG A 84 -23.84 3.72 2.77
C ARG A 84 -23.22 5.11 2.83
N GLY A 85 -22.97 5.70 1.66
CA GLY A 85 -22.33 7.02 1.53
C GLY A 85 -20.79 6.98 1.46
N GLU A 86 -20.17 5.80 1.41
CA GLU A 86 -18.75 5.73 1.00
C GLU A 86 -18.57 6.15 -0.48
N ILE A 87 -17.40 6.73 -0.73
CA ILE A 87 -16.99 7.24 -2.03
C ILE A 87 -15.84 6.37 -2.53
N ILE A 88 -16.01 5.81 -3.73
CA ILE A 88 -15.00 5.06 -4.46
C ILE A 88 -14.38 6.01 -5.48
N ASP A 89 -13.10 6.30 -5.29
CA ASP A 89 -12.28 7.11 -6.17
C ASP A 89 -11.84 6.31 -7.40
N ILE A 90 -12.05 6.88 -8.58
CA ILE A 90 -11.57 6.34 -9.85
C ILE A 90 -10.32 7.12 -10.26
N HIS A 91 -9.25 6.39 -10.61
CA HIS A 91 -7.99 6.93 -11.09
C HIS A 91 -7.59 6.25 -12.40
N ILE A 92 -6.88 6.99 -13.26
CA ILE A 92 -6.25 6.44 -14.46
C ILE A 92 -4.78 6.18 -14.15
N ARG A 93 -4.30 4.97 -14.44
CA ARG A 93 -2.88 4.62 -14.43
C ARG A 93 -2.19 5.27 -15.63
N ALA A 94 -1.11 6.00 -15.37
CA ALA A 94 -0.27 6.57 -16.41
C ALA A 94 0.27 5.47 -17.36
N ASP A 95 0.50 5.85 -18.63
CA ASP A 95 1.09 4.96 -19.62
C ASP A 95 2.57 4.71 -19.29
N PRO A 96 3.03 3.46 -19.08
CA PRO A 96 4.44 3.19 -18.85
C PRO A 96 5.32 3.65 -20.03
N LEU A 97 4.79 3.65 -21.27
CA LEU A 97 5.55 4.07 -22.47
C LEU A 97 5.81 5.58 -22.53
N LEU A 98 5.11 6.39 -21.74
CA LEU A 98 5.32 7.84 -21.67
C LEU A 98 6.24 8.26 -20.51
N GLN A 99 6.70 7.31 -19.69
CA GLN A 99 7.46 7.61 -18.47
C GLN A 99 8.99 7.56 -18.65
N GLU A 100 9.47 7.16 -19.83
CA GLU A 100 10.90 6.92 -20.12
C GLU A 100 11.66 8.17 -20.64
N THR A 101 10.97 9.28 -20.92
CA THR A 101 11.56 10.46 -21.59
C THR A 101 12.06 11.58 -20.67
N VAL A 102 12.00 11.42 -19.34
CA VAL A 102 12.49 12.43 -18.37
C VAL A 102 13.48 11.83 -17.36
N SER A 103 14.58 11.29 -17.88
CA SER A 103 15.87 11.33 -17.19
C SER A 103 16.89 12.02 -18.11
N ILE A 104 16.76 13.35 -18.23
CA ILE A 104 17.85 14.15 -18.79
C ILE A 104 18.99 14.06 -17.79
N TYR A 105 20.04 13.34 -18.17
CA TYR A 105 21.29 13.26 -17.41
C TYR A 105 21.88 14.67 -17.31
N ASP A 106 22.01 15.20 -16.09
CA ASP A 106 22.89 16.33 -15.81
C ASP A 106 24.34 15.81 -15.85
N GLU A 107 24.83 15.57 -17.06
CA GLU A 107 26.16 15.06 -17.36
C GLU A 107 27.21 16.17 -17.24
N SER A 108 27.32 16.76 -16.05
CA SER A 108 28.26 17.85 -15.74
C SER A 108 29.21 17.55 -14.56
N GLN A 109 29.11 16.36 -13.94
CA GLN A 109 30.08 15.91 -12.93
C GLN A 109 31.29 15.20 -13.57
N THR A 110 32.27 16.02 -13.96
CA THR A 110 33.58 15.54 -14.44
C THR A 110 34.30 14.66 -13.39
N PRO A 111 34.82 13.48 -13.77
CA PRO A 111 35.61 12.66 -12.85
C PRO A 111 36.99 13.29 -12.65
N LYS A 112 37.27 13.82 -11.45
CA LYS A 112 38.62 14.25 -11.08
C LYS A 112 39.51 13.03 -10.84
N ASN A 113 40.35 12.76 -11.84
CA ASN A 113 41.29 11.65 -11.86
C ASN A 113 42.30 11.68 -10.69
N TYR A 114 42.38 10.54 -9.99
CA TYR A 114 43.59 9.74 -9.68
C TYR A 114 44.87 10.35 -9.03
N TRP A 115 45.53 9.44 -8.29
CA TRP A 115 46.93 9.46 -7.80
C TRP A 115 47.27 10.36 -6.59
N GLY A 116 47.38 9.72 -5.42
CA GLY A 116 47.78 10.34 -4.15
C GLY A 116 48.17 9.32 -3.07
N ILE A 117 49.09 8.40 -3.40
CA ILE A 117 49.61 7.35 -2.50
C ILE A 117 50.19 7.96 -1.21
N LYS A 118 49.81 7.44 -0.02
CA LYS A 118 50.74 7.04 1.07
C LYS A 118 50.12 5.93 1.94
N SER A 119 50.51 4.69 1.69
CA SER A 119 50.41 3.59 2.65
C SER A 119 51.34 3.85 3.85
N ARG A 120 50.92 3.48 5.07
CA ARG A 120 51.76 3.48 6.27
C ARG A 120 51.58 2.14 7.04
N PRO A 121 52.63 1.55 7.63
CA PRO A 121 52.72 0.09 7.71
C PRO A 121 52.32 -0.52 9.07
N LYS A 122 52.33 -1.86 9.09
CA LYS A 122 52.16 -2.74 10.26
C LYS A 122 53.13 -2.44 11.42
N SER A 123 52.62 -2.62 12.64
CA SER A 123 53.31 -3.21 13.80
C SER A 123 52.22 -3.93 14.63
N SER A 124 52.10 -5.26 14.61
CA SER A 124 52.93 -6.27 15.31
C SER A 124 52.73 -6.26 16.84
N ASP A 125 52.08 -7.33 17.31
CA ASP A 125 52.09 -7.86 18.69
C ASP A 125 51.37 -7.01 19.77
N CYS A 126 50.75 -7.59 20.81
CA CYS A 126 51.07 -8.83 21.50
C CYS A 126 49.85 -9.65 22.01
N LEU A 127 50.15 -10.84 22.54
CA LEU A 127 49.24 -11.95 22.88
C LEU A 127 48.66 -11.92 24.31
N SER A 128 47.49 -12.57 24.47
CA SER A 128 47.06 -13.44 25.59
C SER A 128 46.85 -12.93 27.05
N THR A 129 45.68 -13.34 27.58
CA THR A 129 45.23 -13.65 28.99
C THR A 129 44.05 -12.79 29.50
N SER A 130 43.15 -13.25 30.40
CA SER A 130 42.91 -14.58 31.02
C SER A 130 41.39 -14.86 31.09
N SER A 131 40.89 -16.09 30.90
CA SER A 131 40.63 -17.15 31.91
C SER A 131 39.48 -16.92 32.93
N ARG A 132 38.59 -17.93 32.98
CA ARG A 132 37.74 -18.42 34.11
C ARG A 132 36.42 -17.72 34.51
N ASN A 133 35.35 -18.54 34.41
CA ASN A 133 34.25 -18.76 35.37
C ASN A 133 33.27 -17.60 35.66
N SER A 134 31.99 -17.83 36.00
CA SER A 134 31.18 -19.07 36.11
C SER A 134 29.68 -18.71 36.18
N LYS A 135 28.79 -19.71 35.97
CA LYS A 135 27.42 -19.90 36.53
C LYS A 135 26.61 -18.63 36.89
N ASP A 136 25.35 -18.46 36.47
CA ASP A 136 24.25 -19.30 37.00
C ASP A 136 22.91 -19.18 36.23
N GLN A 137 22.02 -20.12 36.56
CA GLN A 137 20.55 -20.23 36.40
C GLN A 137 19.77 -19.12 35.65
N ALA A 138 18.91 -19.39 34.65
CA ALA A 138 17.82 -20.37 34.48
C ALA A 138 16.40 -19.83 34.75
N SER A 139 15.49 -20.16 33.81
CA SER A 139 14.02 -20.14 33.90
C SER A 139 13.26 -18.79 34.03
N SER A 140 12.54 -18.43 32.96
CA SER A 140 11.09 -18.19 33.08
C SER A 140 10.41 -18.37 31.72
N ARG A 141 9.69 -19.50 31.54
CA ARG A 141 8.80 -19.76 30.41
C ARG A 141 7.38 -19.32 30.79
N ARG A 142 6.72 -18.50 29.97
CA ARG A 142 5.25 -18.34 29.96
C ARG A 142 4.76 -18.20 28.51
N SER A 143 4.47 -19.31 27.83
CA SER A 143 3.18 -20.05 27.87
C SER A 143 2.03 -19.29 27.20
N TRP A 144 1.99 -19.35 25.86
CA TRP A 144 0.75 -19.16 25.12
C TRP A 144 -0.20 -20.34 25.33
N PHE A 145 -1.49 -20.12 25.04
CA PHE A 145 -2.64 -21.01 25.25
C PHE A 145 -3.15 -21.18 26.69
N LYS A 146 -4.33 -20.60 26.94
CA LYS A 146 -5.42 -21.31 27.61
C LYS A 146 -6.69 -21.21 26.78
N ARG A 147 -7.29 -22.38 26.53
CA ARG A 147 -8.61 -22.60 25.91
C ARG A 147 -9.53 -23.12 27.01
N SER A 148 -10.72 -22.58 27.16
CA SER A 148 -11.87 -23.15 27.89
C SER A 148 -13.11 -22.57 27.22
N GLN A 149 -13.84 -23.43 26.50
CA GLN A 149 -15.15 -23.96 26.89
C GLN A 149 -16.24 -22.88 26.78
#